data_AF-A0A850GBC7-F1
#
_entry.id   AF-A0A850GBC7-F1
#
_cell.length_a   1.000
_cell.length_b   1.000
_cell.length_c   1.000
_cell.angle_alpha   90.00
_cell.angle_beta   90.00
_cell.angle_gamma   90.00
#
_symmetry.space_group_name_H-M   'P 1'
#
loop_
_entity.id
_entity.type
_entity.pdbx_description
1 polymer ?
#
loop_
_entity_poly.entity_id
_entity_poly.type
_entity_poly.pdbx_seq_one_letter_code
_entity_poly.pdbx_strand_id
1 'polypeptide(L)'
;MNRESPTFLLERAAMADQAGDLDGIEAVIGAIELGDGARRDRLLLRGHSQASNSARLLWLAAMERQAIDPGPELLGAALKSTQPEERATGLRLLVVHAERTAHRHTLLPHLFAREPEVRSAAIIAGLVLGLPEAPLLAGQTVRLPGMFAPTCLHATEASPEQLDALLDLCGSDHAPAQLDLALALSGRPRAIAAVLARCGGAALPAELGAAICFAVGFDGHAEVLPGWWSEHGSGFAGQDRLVRGQPATAARLVASLAQASSPVWQALRLELLVRSSGAIRLPARGLPGDLLAAAEAVDPGVLPGLSSD
;
A
#
# COMPACT_ATOMS: atom_id res chain seq x y z
N MET A 1 -6.77 32.86 13.23
CA MET A 1 -6.63 31.47 13.70
C MET A 1 -5.43 31.43 14.63
N ASN A 2 -5.63 31.28 15.94
CA ASN A 2 -4.54 31.25 16.92
C ASN A 2 -3.68 30.02 16.65
N ARG A 3 -2.41 30.21 16.29
CA ARG A 3 -1.45 29.11 16.13
C ARG A 3 -1.11 28.61 17.53
N GLU A 4 -1.73 27.52 17.96
CA GLU A 4 -1.32 26.82 19.17
C GLU A 4 0.18 26.49 19.09
N SER A 5 0.89 26.76 20.20
CA SER A 5 2.32 26.51 20.32
C SER A 5 2.60 25.03 20.06
N PRO A 6 3.67 24.65 19.33
CA PRO A 6 4.05 23.24 19.14
C PRO A 6 4.13 22.44 20.45
N THR A 7 4.44 23.12 21.57
CA THR A 7 4.50 22.53 22.90
C THR A 7 3.13 22.11 23.43
N PHE A 8 2.07 22.84 23.09
CA PHE A 8 0.72 22.59 23.62
C PHE A 8 0.17 21.23 23.19
N LEU A 9 0.31 20.87 21.91
CA LEU A 9 -0.16 19.56 21.42
C LEU A 9 0.59 18.41 22.11
N LEU A 10 1.91 18.54 22.30
CA LEU A 10 2.69 17.50 22.98
C LEU A 10 2.36 17.40 24.48
N GLU A 11 2.11 18.52 25.15
CA GLU A 11 1.62 18.54 26.53
C GLU A 11 0.27 17.84 26.65
N ARG A 12 -0.66 18.12 25.72
CA ARG A 12 -1.96 17.44 25.68
C ARG A 12 -1.84 15.93 25.45
N ALA A 13 -0.97 15.50 24.54
CA ALA A 13 -0.71 14.08 24.34
C ALA A 13 -0.11 13.43 25.59
N ALA A 14 0.84 14.08 26.26
CA ALA A 14 1.43 13.56 27.50
C ALA A 14 0.40 13.44 28.64
N MET A 15 -0.53 14.40 28.76
CA MET A 15 -1.63 14.32 29.72
C MET A 15 -2.59 13.17 29.40
N ALA A 16 -2.95 12.99 28.12
CA ALA A 16 -3.80 11.88 27.68
C ALA A 16 -3.11 10.52 27.93
N ASP A 17 -1.82 10.42 27.64
CA ASP A 17 -1.01 9.22 27.87
C ASP A 17 -0.92 8.86 29.37
N GLN A 18 -0.70 9.84 30.24
CA GLN A 18 -0.74 9.64 31.70
C GLN A 18 -2.11 9.19 32.21
N ALA A 19 -3.19 9.61 31.55
CA ALA A 19 -4.55 9.19 31.85
C ALA A 19 -4.92 7.83 31.23
N GLY A 20 -4.06 7.25 30.38
CA GLY A 20 -4.37 6.05 29.59
C GLY A 20 -5.41 6.29 28.50
N ASP A 21 -5.64 7.56 28.11
CA ASP A 21 -6.61 7.99 27.11
C ASP A 21 -6.00 7.92 25.70
N LEU A 22 -6.03 6.71 25.10
CA LEU A 22 -5.50 6.47 23.75
C LEU A 22 -6.27 7.27 22.68
N ASP A 23 -7.57 7.45 22.83
CA ASP A 23 -8.41 8.24 21.90
C ASP A 23 -7.99 9.71 21.92
N GLY A 24 -7.70 10.25 23.11
CA GLY A 24 -7.14 11.59 23.27
C GLY A 24 -5.78 11.75 22.59
N ILE A 25 -4.92 10.74 22.66
CA ILE A 25 -3.62 10.73 21.94
C ILE A 25 -3.85 10.69 20.42
N GLU A 26 -4.74 9.82 19.94
CA GLU A 26 -5.05 9.71 18.51
C GLU A 26 -5.60 11.03 17.95
N ALA A 27 -6.46 11.73 18.69
CA ALA A 27 -6.97 13.05 18.31
C ALA A 27 -5.84 14.09 18.19
N VAL A 28 -4.87 14.07 19.11
CA VAL A 28 -3.70 14.96 19.04
C VAL A 28 -2.82 14.61 17.84
N ILE A 29 -2.55 13.33 17.61
CA ILE A 29 -1.82 12.86 16.43
C ILE A 29 -2.50 13.35 15.14
N GLY A 30 -3.82 13.18 15.04
CA GLY A 30 -4.59 13.65 13.90
C GLY A 30 -4.45 15.17 13.68
N ALA A 31 -4.45 15.96 14.75
CA ALA A 31 -4.21 17.41 14.65
C ALA A 31 -2.78 17.74 14.18
N ILE A 32 -1.78 16.98 14.61
CA ILE A 32 -0.39 17.12 14.15
C ILE A 32 -0.26 16.77 12.66
N GLU A 33 -0.91 15.68 12.22
CA GLU A 33 -0.88 15.20 10.83
C GLU A 33 -1.44 16.22 9.83
N LEU A 34 -2.29 17.15 10.27
CA LEU A 34 -2.81 18.26 9.45
C LEU A 34 -1.85 19.45 9.32
N GLY A 35 -0.73 19.47 10.05
CA GLY A 35 0.23 20.58 10.04
C GLY A 35 1.31 20.51 8.95
N ASP A 36 2.07 21.59 8.81
CA ASP A 36 3.15 21.72 7.82
C ASP A 36 4.28 20.68 8.01
N GLY A 37 4.75 20.06 6.91
CA GLY A 37 5.65 18.88 6.89
C GLY A 37 6.79 18.88 7.90
N ALA A 38 7.79 19.77 7.78
CA ALA A 38 8.95 19.75 8.68
C ALA A 38 8.60 20.03 10.16
N ARG A 39 7.46 20.67 10.44
CA ARG A 39 6.96 20.86 11.81
C ARG A 39 6.25 19.60 12.29
N ARG A 40 5.35 19.03 11.48
CA ARG A 40 4.66 17.76 11.72
C ARG A 40 5.66 16.66 12.06
N ASP A 41 6.69 16.49 11.23
CA ASP A 41 7.65 15.39 11.38
C ASP A 41 8.42 15.46 12.71
N ARG A 42 8.88 16.67 13.08
CA ARG A 42 9.53 16.92 14.38
C ARG A 42 8.60 16.67 15.56
N LEU A 43 7.33 17.03 15.43
CA LEU A 43 6.33 16.81 16.48
C LEU A 43 6.03 15.32 16.66
N LEU A 44 5.88 14.55 15.58
CA LEU A 44 5.62 13.11 15.65
C LEU A 44 6.81 12.34 16.25
N LEU A 45 8.04 12.65 15.83
CA LEU A 45 9.25 12.06 16.40
C LEU A 45 9.40 12.39 17.89
N ARG A 46 9.16 13.65 18.27
CA ARG A 46 9.21 14.08 19.67
C ARG A 46 8.11 13.43 20.51
N GLY A 47 6.89 13.35 19.99
CA GLY A 47 5.77 12.67 20.63
C GLY A 47 6.09 11.20 20.91
N HIS A 48 6.64 10.48 19.92
CA HIS A 48 7.10 9.10 20.14
C HIS A 48 8.15 9.01 21.26
N SER A 49 9.15 9.91 21.27
CA SER A 49 10.21 9.89 22.30
C SER A 49 9.71 10.11 23.73
N GLN A 50 8.52 10.69 23.88
CA GLN A 50 7.88 11.00 25.16
C GLN A 50 6.75 10.01 25.51
N ALA A 51 6.38 9.14 24.59
CA ALA A 51 5.26 8.22 24.73
C ALA A 51 5.57 7.06 25.68
N SER A 52 4.57 6.66 26.45
CA SER A 52 4.55 5.41 27.19
C SER A 52 4.52 4.20 26.25
N ASN A 53 4.82 3.01 26.77
CA ASN A 53 4.76 1.77 25.99
C ASN A 53 3.38 1.50 25.36
N SER A 54 2.29 1.91 26.02
CA SER A 54 0.93 1.73 25.49
C SER A 54 0.60 2.65 24.32
N ALA A 55 1.22 3.82 24.23
CA ALA A 55 0.97 4.80 23.18
C ALA A 55 1.95 4.70 22.00
N ARG A 56 3.10 4.02 22.16
CA ARG A 56 4.17 3.95 21.14
C ARG A 56 3.68 3.52 19.76
N LEU A 57 2.81 2.51 19.70
CA LEU A 57 2.28 2.01 18.44
C LEU A 57 1.49 3.10 17.67
N LEU A 58 0.72 3.95 18.36
CA LEU A 58 -0.04 5.03 17.72
C LEU A 58 0.90 6.03 17.02
N TRP A 59 2.01 6.39 17.68
CA TRP A 59 3.02 7.28 17.11
C TRP A 59 3.78 6.66 15.95
N LEU A 60 4.15 5.37 16.06
CA LEU A 60 4.76 4.63 14.95
C LEU A 60 3.83 4.56 13.74
N ALA A 61 2.55 4.26 13.96
CA ALA A 61 1.54 4.23 12.91
C ALA A 61 1.33 5.61 12.26
N ALA A 62 1.40 6.69 13.04
CA ALA A 62 1.35 8.06 12.49
C ALA A 62 2.54 8.35 11.57
N MET A 63 3.76 8.01 12.00
CA MET A 63 4.95 8.15 11.16
C MET A 63 4.83 7.32 9.87
N GLU A 64 4.27 6.11 9.95
CA GLU A 64 4.02 5.27 8.78
C GLU A 64 3.04 5.92 7.80
N ARG A 65 1.92 6.45 8.31
CA ARG A 65 0.91 7.14 7.48
C ARG A 65 1.47 8.36 6.76
N GLN A 66 2.37 9.08 7.42
CA GLN A 66 3.02 10.28 6.91
C GLN A 66 4.35 10.01 6.17
N ALA A 67 4.76 8.74 6.05
CA ALA A 67 6.02 8.32 5.43
C ALA A 67 7.29 8.99 6.02
N ILE A 68 7.31 9.19 7.33
CA ILE A 68 8.41 9.83 8.06
C ILE A 68 9.50 8.79 8.38
N ASP A 69 10.76 9.15 8.14
CA ASP A 69 11.90 8.35 8.56
C ASP A 69 12.04 8.39 10.10
N PRO A 70 11.92 7.24 10.80
CA PRO A 70 12.05 7.18 12.26
C PRO A 70 13.50 7.33 12.75
N GLY A 71 14.50 7.20 11.87
CA GLY A 71 15.91 7.09 12.25
C GLY A 71 16.29 5.69 12.76
N PRO A 72 17.60 5.40 12.88
CA PRO A 72 18.10 4.04 13.08
C PRO A 72 17.78 3.47 14.47
N GLU A 73 17.79 4.29 15.52
CA GLU A 73 17.52 3.84 16.89
C GLU A 73 16.08 3.37 17.07
N LEU A 74 15.12 4.20 16.63
CA LEU A 74 13.69 3.91 16.71
C LEU A 74 13.30 2.73 15.84
N LEU A 75 13.84 2.67 14.62
CA LEU A 75 13.63 1.55 13.71
C LEU A 75 14.18 0.25 14.31
N GLY A 76 15.41 0.28 14.82
CA GLY A 76 16.05 -0.88 15.45
C GLY A 76 15.28 -1.39 16.66
N ALA A 77 14.70 -0.48 17.46
CA ALA A 77 13.84 -0.83 18.59
C ALA A 77 12.52 -1.48 18.13
N ALA A 78 11.87 -0.92 17.10
CA ALA A 78 10.61 -1.44 16.57
C ALA A 78 10.78 -2.84 15.96
N LEU A 79 11.84 -3.06 15.17
CA LEU A 79 12.13 -4.37 14.55
C LEU A 79 12.43 -5.47 15.57
N LYS A 80 12.92 -5.10 16.76
CA LYS A 80 13.22 -6.03 17.87
C LYS A 80 12.07 -6.16 18.89
N SER A 81 10.95 -5.47 18.67
CA SER A 81 9.82 -5.53 19.60
C SER A 81 9.27 -6.95 19.72
N THR A 82 8.78 -7.32 20.90
CA THR A 82 8.05 -8.57 21.11
C THR A 82 6.62 -8.49 20.60
N GLN A 83 6.10 -7.28 20.36
CA GLN A 83 4.76 -7.07 19.85
C GLN A 83 4.76 -7.20 18.31
N PRO A 84 3.96 -8.11 17.72
CA PRO A 84 3.89 -8.27 16.26
C PRO A 84 3.51 -6.99 15.50
N GLU A 85 2.57 -6.22 16.04
CA GLU A 85 2.08 -4.98 15.41
C GLU A 85 3.16 -3.89 15.34
N GLU A 86 3.96 -3.72 16.40
CA GLU A 86 5.10 -2.80 16.40
C GLU A 86 6.18 -3.26 15.41
N ARG A 87 6.48 -4.57 15.36
CA ARG A 87 7.42 -5.12 14.37
C ARG A 87 6.94 -4.89 12.95
N ALA A 88 5.67 -5.18 12.66
CA ALA A 88 5.08 -4.98 11.35
C ALA A 88 5.12 -3.50 10.93
N THR A 89 4.83 -2.59 11.86
CA THR A 89 4.95 -1.14 11.64
C THR A 89 6.40 -0.73 11.40
N GLY A 90 7.35 -1.26 12.17
CA GLY A 90 8.78 -1.06 11.97
C GLY A 90 9.25 -1.53 10.59
N LEU A 91 8.78 -2.67 10.10
CA LEU A 91 9.08 -3.18 8.76
C LEU A 91 8.49 -2.27 7.65
N ARG A 92 7.30 -1.70 7.85
CA ARG A 92 6.73 -0.72 6.91
C ARG A 92 7.49 0.61 6.95
N LEU A 93 7.97 1.03 8.12
CA LEU A 93 8.84 2.21 8.27
C LEU A 93 10.25 2.01 7.70
N LEU A 94 10.78 0.78 7.70
CA LEU A 94 12.08 0.47 7.10
C LEU A 94 12.13 0.89 5.62
N VAL A 95 11.01 0.77 4.89
CA VAL A 95 10.90 1.18 3.49
C VAL A 95 11.17 2.68 3.30
N VAL A 96 10.78 3.51 4.28
CA VAL A 96 11.00 4.97 4.23
C VAL A 96 12.31 5.40 4.88
N HIS A 97 13.07 4.49 5.47
CA HIS A 97 14.35 4.81 6.08
C HIS A 97 15.42 5.16 5.04
N ALA A 98 16.24 6.19 5.32
CA ALA A 98 17.30 6.64 4.44
C ALA A 98 18.38 5.56 4.23
N GLU A 99 18.79 4.88 5.31
CA GLU A 99 19.84 3.84 5.29
C GLU A 99 19.27 2.42 5.25
N ARG A 100 18.06 2.26 4.70
CA ARG A 100 17.31 0.99 4.69
C ARG A 100 18.08 -0.23 4.17
N THR A 101 19.04 -0.03 3.26
CA THR A 101 19.89 -1.11 2.73
C THR A 101 20.76 -1.76 3.80
N ALA A 102 21.15 -1.03 4.86
CA ALA A 102 21.91 -1.56 5.98
C ALA A 102 21.13 -2.63 6.78
N HIS A 103 19.79 -2.62 6.67
CA HIS A 103 18.91 -3.54 7.40
C HIS A 103 18.48 -4.77 6.60
N ARG A 104 19.01 -4.98 5.38
CA ARG A 104 18.66 -6.16 4.55
C ARG A 104 18.80 -7.49 5.31
N HIS A 105 19.90 -7.67 6.06
CA HIS A 105 20.12 -8.88 6.85
C HIS A 105 19.14 -9.01 8.03
N THR A 106 18.73 -7.89 8.63
CA THR A 106 17.74 -7.88 9.71
C THR A 106 16.35 -8.26 9.22
N LEU A 107 16.03 -8.03 7.95
CA LEU A 107 14.72 -8.35 7.36
C LEU A 107 14.48 -9.86 7.19
N LEU A 108 15.51 -10.63 6.82
CA LEU A 108 15.37 -12.02 6.38
C LEU A 108 14.55 -12.92 7.34
N PRO A 109 14.76 -12.90 8.67
CA PRO A 109 13.95 -13.70 9.59
C PRO A 109 12.46 -13.36 9.56
N HIS A 110 12.10 -12.10 9.27
CA HIS A 110 10.71 -11.64 9.26
C HIS A 110 9.93 -12.12 8.03
N LEU A 111 10.62 -12.44 6.93
CA LEU A 111 9.99 -13.05 5.74
C LEU A 111 9.32 -14.40 6.04
N PHE A 112 9.76 -15.07 7.11
CA PHE A 112 9.25 -16.36 7.56
C PHE A 112 8.50 -16.26 8.90
N ALA A 113 8.16 -15.04 9.34
CA ALA A 113 7.42 -14.81 10.58
C ALA A 113 6.08 -15.56 10.56
N ARG A 114 5.62 -16.06 11.71
CA ARG A 114 4.35 -16.81 11.80
C ARG A 114 3.15 -15.87 11.66
N GLU A 115 3.30 -14.66 12.16
CA GLU A 115 2.32 -13.58 12.19
C GLU A 115 2.13 -13.01 10.77
N PRO A 116 0.92 -13.10 10.18
CA PRO A 116 0.67 -12.66 8.80
C PRO A 116 1.02 -11.20 8.54
N GLU A 117 0.73 -10.30 9.48
CA GLU A 117 1.00 -8.87 9.38
C GLU A 117 2.51 -8.56 9.35
N VAL A 118 3.30 -9.29 10.14
CA VAL A 118 4.77 -9.17 10.15
C VAL A 118 5.32 -9.70 8.83
N ARG A 119 4.86 -10.88 8.40
CA ARG A 119 5.28 -11.51 7.16
C ARG A 119 4.94 -10.65 5.94
N SER A 120 3.73 -10.13 5.89
CA SER A 120 3.24 -9.25 4.82
C SER A 120 4.09 -7.98 4.72
N ALA A 121 4.33 -7.30 5.86
CA ALA A 121 5.20 -6.14 5.90
C ALA A 121 6.65 -6.46 5.48
N ALA A 122 7.18 -7.60 5.90
CA ALA A 122 8.52 -8.05 5.53
C ALA A 122 8.63 -8.34 4.02
N ILE A 123 7.63 -8.98 3.41
CA ILE A 123 7.63 -9.24 1.96
C ILE A 123 7.64 -7.92 1.19
N ILE A 124 6.78 -6.96 1.56
CA ILE A 124 6.74 -5.65 0.90
C ILE A 124 8.08 -4.92 1.04
N ALA A 125 8.64 -4.89 2.25
CA ALA A 125 9.95 -4.28 2.48
C ALA A 125 11.07 -5.01 1.72
N GLY A 126 10.99 -6.34 1.61
CA GLY A 126 11.92 -7.15 0.84
C GLY A 126 11.86 -6.86 -0.65
N LEU A 127 10.67 -6.68 -1.22
CA LEU A 127 10.47 -6.26 -2.61
C LEU A 127 11.11 -4.89 -2.87
N VAL A 128 10.83 -3.91 -2.00
CA VAL A 128 11.42 -2.55 -2.07
C VAL A 128 12.94 -2.57 -1.97
N LEU A 129 13.50 -3.45 -1.14
CA LEU A 129 14.93 -3.60 -0.93
C LEU A 129 15.60 -4.50 -1.97
N GLY A 130 14.85 -5.09 -2.91
CA GLY A 130 15.36 -5.99 -3.94
C GLY A 130 15.91 -7.31 -3.39
N LEU A 131 15.28 -7.88 -2.36
CA LEU A 131 15.64 -9.21 -1.87
C LEU A 131 15.09 -10.31 -2.79
N PRO A 132 15.93 -11.23 -3.30
CA PRO A 132 15.48 -12.29 -4.22
C PRO A 132 14.37 -13.20 -3.66
N GLU A 133 14.31 -13.37 -2.34
CA GLU A 133 13.32 -14.22 -1.67
C GLU A 133 11.93 -13.61 -1.66
N ALA A 134 11.82 -12.27 -1.70
CA ALA A 134 10.55 -11.58 -1.51
C ALA A 134 9.54 -11.84 -2.64
N PRO A 135 9.91 -11.80 -3.95
CA PRO A 135 9.00 -12.17 -5.04
C PRO A 135 8.52 -13.63 -4.95
N LEU A 136 9.42 -14.55 -4.58
CA LEU A 136 9.10 -15.97 -4.42
C LEU A 136 8.07 -16.17 -3.30
N LEU A 137 8.29 -15.53 -2.15
CA LEU A 137 7.38 -15.59 -1.02
C LEU A 137 6.06 -14.87 -1.29
N ALA A 138 6.06 -13.76 -2.03
CA ALA A 138 4.83 -13.10 -2.45
C ALA A 138 3.93 -14.07 -3.23
N GLY A 139 4.47 -14.83 -4.18
CA GLY A 139 3.73 -15.85 -4.93
C GLY A 139 3.27 -17.04 -4.09
N GLN A 140 4.12 -17.55 -3.19
CA GLN A 140 3.77 -18.69 -2.32
C GLN A 140 2.69 -18.34 -1.29
N THR A 141 2.65 -17.08 -0.84
CA THR A 141 1.76 -16.65 0.24
C THR A 141 0.38 -16.20 -0.26
N VAL A 142 0.13 -16.20 -1.57
CA VAL A 142 -1.19 -15.86 -2.14
C VAL A 142 -2.33 -16.65 -1.52
N ARG A 143 -2.08 -17.94 -1.22
CA ARG A 143 -3.07 -18.87 -0.65
C ARG A 143 -3.35 -18.64 0.84
N LEU A 144 -2.57 -17.80 1.52
CA LEU A 144 -2.66 -17.63 2.96
C LEU A 144 -3.63 -16.49 3.34
N PRO A 145 -4.43 -16.65 4.40
CA PRO A 145 -5.24 -15.56 4.95
C PRO A 145 -4.37 -14.37 5.37
N GLY A 146 -4.88 -13.15 5.21
CA GLY A 146 -4.21 -11.92 5.66
C GLY A 146 -3.09 -11.39 4.73
N MET A 147 -2.84 -12.06 3.59
CA MET A 147 -1.75 -11.70 2.66
C MET A 147 -2.17 -10.80 1.50
N PHE A 148 -3.21 -9.98 1.66
CA PHE A 148 -3.80 -9.19 0.57
C PHE A 148 -2.78 -8.31 -0.17
N ALA A 149 -1.99 -7.50 0.54
CA ALA A 149 -1.06 -6.57 -0.08
C ALA A 149 0.05 -7.25 -0.93
N PRO A 150 0.76 -8.28 -0.43
CA PRO A 150 1.66 -9.09 -1.25
C PRO A 150 0.96 -9.76 -2.44
N THR A 151 -0.28 -10.25 -2.27
CA THR A 151 -1.06 -10.84 -3.36
C THR A 151 -1.39 -9.82 -4.46
N CYS A 152 -1.77 -8.60 -4.10
CA CYS A 152 -2.01 -7.51 -5.07
C CYS A 152 -0.75 -7.18 -5.87
N LEU A 153 0.40 -7.07 -5.20
CA LEU A 153 1.68 -6.81 -5.86
C LEU A 153 2.06 -7.95 -6.79
N HIS A 154 1.96 -9.20 -6.32
CA HIS A 154 2.24 -10.37 -7.13
C HIS A 154 1.34 -10.46 -8.36
N ALA A 155 0.03 -10.21 -8.23
CA ALA A 155 -0.89 -10.20 -9.35
C ALA A 155 -0.57 -9.09 -10.37
N THR A 156 -0.11 -7.93 -9.90
CA THR A 156 0.25 -6.80 -10.76
C THR A 156 1.53 -7.05 -11.56
N GLU A 157 2.52 -7.70 -10.95
CA GLU A 157 3.82 -8.00 -11.54
C GLU A 157 3.91 -9.40 -12.18
N ALA A 158 2.83 -10.17 -12.12
CA ALA A 158 2.80 -11.55 -12.61
C ALA A 158 3.24 -11.66 -14.07
N SER A 159 4.12 -12.62 -14.34
CA SER A 159 4.35 -13.15 -15.69
C SER A 159 3.08 -13.80 -16.24
N PRO A 160 3.01 -14.11 -17.55
CA PRO A 160 1.85 -14.78 -18.13
C PRO A 160 1.55 -16.13 -17.45
N GLU A 161 2.58 -16.91 -17.15
CA GLU A 161 2.48 -18.21 -16.47
C GLU A 161 2.05 -18.06 -15.01
N GLN A 162 2.55 -17.03 -14.32
CA GLN A 162 2.12 -16.72 -12.95
C GLN A 162 0.67 -16.27 -12.91
N LEU A 163 0.24 -15.48 -13.90
CA LEU A 163 -1.16 -15.08 -14.04
C LEU A 163 -2.06 -16.30 -14.29
N ASP A 164 -1.65 -17.23 -15.16
CA ASP A 164 -2.38 -18.48 -15.37
C ASP A 164 -2.52 -19.28 -14.06
N ALA A 165 -1.45 -19.40 -13.27
CA ALA A 165 -1.51 -20.05 -11.97
C ALA A 165 -2.43 -19.34 -10.95
N LEU A 166 -2.50 -18.00 -11.00
CA LEU A 166 -3.44 -17.23 -10.17
C LEU A 166 -4.88 -17.41 -10.61
N LEU A 167 -5.13 -17.49 -11.93
CA LEU A 167 -6.45 -17.76 -12.49
C LEU A 167 -6.93 -19.18 -12.15
N ASP A 168 -6.06 -20.18 -12.24
CA ASP A 168 -6.36 -21.55 -11.82
C ASP A 168 -6.71 -21.63 -10.33
N LEU A 169 -5.94 -20.93 -9.48
CA LEU A 169 -6.24 -20.83 -8.05
C LEU A 169 -7.59 -20.16 -7.79
N CYS A 170 -7.87 -19.08 -8.52
CA CYS A 170 -9.11 -18.33 -8.45
C CYS A 170 -10.34 -19.19 -8.80
N GLY A 171 -10.19 -20.13 -9.73
CA GLY A 171 -11.23 -21.09 -10.09
C GLY A 171 -11.46 -22.24 -9.09
N SER A 172 -10.68 -22.34 -8.01
CA SER A 172 -10.77 -23.44 -7.04
C SER A 172 -11.63 -23.12 -5.82
N ASP A 173 -12.18 -24.14 -5.17
CA ASP A 173 -12.96 -24.01 -3.92
C ASP A 173 -12.14 -23.45 -2.73
N HIS A 174 -10.82 -23.40 -2.88
CA HIS A 174 -9.89 -22.89 -1.87
C HIS A 174 -9.35 -21.49 -2.21
N ALA A 175 -9.95 -20.81 -3.20
CA ALA A 175 -9.58 -19.45 -3.55
C ALA A 175 -9.74 -18.52 -2.32
N PRO A 176 -8.70 -17.75 -1.95
CA PRO A 176 -8.83 -16.71 -0.94
C PRO A 176 -9.87 -15.68 -1.37
N ALA A 177 -10.71 -15.22 -0.44
CA ALA A 177 -11.81 -14.28 -0.73
C ALA A 177 -11.32 -12.98 -1.42
N GLN A 178 -10.09 -12.55 -1.10
CA GLN A 178 -9.49 -11.33 -1.64
C GLN A 178 -8.81 -11.50 -3.01
N LEU A 179 -8.74 -12.71 -3.57
CA LEU A 179 -8.01 -12.98 -4.81
C LEU A 179 -8.66 -12.29 -6.02
N ASP A 180 -10.00 -12.26 -6.09
CA ASP A 180 -10.73 -11.56 -7.15
C ASP A 180 -10.41 -10.06 -7.18
N LEU A 181 -10.35 -9.44 -6.01
CA LEU A 181 -9.99 -8.03 -5.88
C LEU A 181 -8.54 -7.78 -6.31
N ALA A 182 -7.60 -8.65 -5.92
CA ALA A 182 -6.21 -8.54 -6.35
C ALA A 182 -6.05 -8.70 -7.88
N LEU A 183 -6.78 -9.65 -8.47
CA LEU A 183 -6.82 -9.86 -9.92
C LEU A 183 -7.45 -8.67 -10.65
N ALA A 184 -8.51 -8.06 -10.13
CA ALA A 184 -9.07 -6.83 -10.70
C ALA A 184 -8.09 -5.65 -10.61
N LEU A 185 -7.45 -5.46 -9.46
CA LEU A 185 -6.45 -4.41 -9.23
C LEU A 185 -5.19 -4.58 -10.09
N SER A 186 -4.89 -5.82 -10.53
CA SER A 186 -3.81 -6.07 -11.49
C SER A 186 -4.02 -5.34 -12.81
N GLY A 187 -5.27 -4.99 -13.16
CA GLY A 187 -5.63 -4.30 -14.41
C GLY A 187 -5.40 -5.14 -15.67
N ARG A 188 -5.07 -6.43 -15.56
CA ARG A 188 -4.85 -7.32 -16.71
C ARG A 188 -6.19 -7.71 -17.34
N PRO A 189 -6.41 -7.53 -18.66
CA PRO A 189 -7.68 -7.86 -19.31
C PRO A 189 -8.15 -9.30 -19.07
N ARG A 190 -7.23 -10.27 -19.10
CA ARG A 190 -7.52 -11.68 -18.80
C ARG A 190 -7.99 -11.91 -17.37
N ALA A 191 -7.40 -11.21 -16.41
CA ALA A 191 -7.79 -11.26 -15.01
C ALA A 191 -9.20 -10.69 -14.81
N ILE A 192 -9.47 -9.53 -15.40
CA ILE A 192 -10.77 -8.87 -15.37
C ILE A 192 -11.86 -9.76 -15.98
N ALA A 193 -11.61 -10.34 -17.15
CA ALA A 193 -12.55 -11.24 -17.81
C ALA A 193 -12.89 -12.46 -16.94
N ALA A 194 -11.88 -13.09 -16.32
CA ALA A 194 -12.07 -14.23 -15.45
C ALA A 194 -12.91 -13.88 -14.21
N VAL A 195 -12.60 -12.75 -13.57
CA VAL A 195 -13.35 -12.28 -12.39
C VAL A 195 -14.81 -11.97 -12.75
N LEU A 196 -15.06 -11.26 -13.86
CA LEU A 196 -16.41 -10.95 -14.32
C LEU A 196 -17.22 -12.21 -14.66
N ALA A 197 -16.59 -13.19 -15.32
CA ALA A 197 -17.24 -14.46 -15.64
C ALA A 197 -17.68 -15.22 -14.38
N ARG A 198 -16.86 -15.23 -13.32
CA ARG A 198 -17.20 -15.87 -12.04
C ARG A 198 -18.36 -15.20 -11.32
N CYS A 199 -18.48 -13.87 -11.42
CA CYS A 199 -19.59 -13.14 -10.83
C CYS A 199 -20.94 -13.42 -11.52
N GLY A 200 -20.95 -14.02 -12.72
CA GLY A 200 -22.16 -14.62 -13.31
C GLY A 200 -23.34 -13.66 -13.51
N GLY A 201 -23.08 -12.36 -13.67
CA GLY A 201 -24.11 -11.32 -13.78
C GLY A 201 -24.75 -10.88 -12.46
N ALA A 202 -24.28 -11.40 -11.31
CA ALA A 202 -24.62 -10.85 -10.00
C ALA A 202 -24.01 -9.45 -9.82
N ALA A 203 -24.61 -8.65 -8.94
CA ALA A 203 -24.05 -7.35 -8.57
C ALA A 203 -22.64 -7.53 -8.01
N LEU A 204 -21.66 -6.88 -8.65
CA LEU A 204 -20.27 -6.90 -8.19
C LEU A 204 -20.18 -6.24 -6.82
N PRO A 205 -19.40 -6.80 -5.87
CA PRO A 205 -19.00 -6.07 -4.67
C PRO A 205 -18.45 -4.69 -5.05
N ALA A 206 -18.83 -3.65 -4.31
CA ALA A 206 -18.54 -2.27 -4.67
C ALA A 206 -17.04 -2.00 -4.92
N GLU A 207 -16.16 -2.58 -4.09
CA GLU A 207 -14.71 -2.45 -4.23
C GLU A 207 -14.18 -3.14 -5.49
N LEU A 208 -14.73 -4.31 -5.81
CA LEU A 208 -14.36 -5.06 -7.00
C LEU A 208 -14.78 -4.32 -8.27
N GLY A 209 -16.03 -3.84 -8.30
CA GLY A 209 -16.54 -3.00 -9.38
C GLY A 209 -15.69 -1.74 -9.56
N ALA A 210 -15.37 -1.03 -8.47
CA ALA A 210 -14.51 0.16 -8.51
C ALA A 210 -13.11 -0.13 -9.06
N ALA A 211 -12.50 -1.25 -8.69
CA ALA A 211 -11.19 -1.66 -9.20
C ALA A 211 -11.22 -1.92 -10.71
N ILE A 212 -12.24 -2.67 -11.20
CA ILE A 212 -12.38 -2.95 -12.63
C ILE A 212 -12.69 -1.67 -13.41
N CYS A 213 -13.67 -0.86 -12.95
CA CYS A 213 -14.00 0.42 -13.56
C CYS A 213 -12.77 1.32 -13.69
N PHE A 214 -11.96 1.40 -12.63
CA PHE A 214 -10.73 2.17 -12.65
C PHE A 214 -9.71 1.61 -13.67
N ALA A 215 -9.47 0.31 -13.69
CA ALA A 215 -8.53 -0.32 -14.61
C ALA A 215 -8.91 -0.08 -16.08
N VAL A 216 -10.18 -0.26 -16.42
CA VAL A 216 -10.69 -0.19 -17.80
C VAL A 216 -11.11 1.22 -18.22
N GLY A 217 -11.07 2.20 -17.31
CA GLY A 217 -11.45 3.59 -17.60
C GLY A 217 -12.96 3.77 -17.81
N PHE A 218 -13.77 2.94 -17.18
CA PHE A 218 -15.24 3.02 -17.27
C PHE A 218 -15.78 3.92 -16.17
N ASP A 219 -16.41 5.03 -16.57
CA ASP A 219 -16.99 6.02 -15.65
C ASP A 219 -18.49 5.75 -15.32
N GLY A 220 -19.03 4.59 -15.74
CA GLY A 220 -20.40 4.18 -15.44
C GLY A 220 -20.54 3.40 -14.13
N HIS A 221 -21.77 2.96 -13.84
CA HIS A 221 -22.09 2.19 -12.63
C HIS A 221 -21.60 0.74 -12.73
N ALA A 222 -21.10 0.18 -11.63
CA ALA A 222 -20.59 -1.20 -11.58
C ALA A 222 -21.62 -2.27 -11.98
N GLU A 223 -22.93 -1.98 -11.86
CA GLU A 223 -24.01 -2.90 -12.24
C GLU A 223 -24.06 -3.18 -13.75
N VAL A 224 -23.70 -2.21 -14.58
CA VAL A 224 -23.71 -2.36 -16.05
C VAL A 224 -22.36 -2.80 -16.61
N LEU A 225 -21.34 -2.89 -15.75
CA LEU A 225 -19.97 -3.23 -16.13
C LEU A 225 -19.86 -4.61 -16.83
N PRO A 226 -20.57 -5.69 -16.41
CA PRO A 226 -20.51 -6.96 -17.14
C PRO A 226 -21.02 -6.85 -18.58
N GLY A 227 -22.11 -6.10 -18.80
CA GLY A 227 -22.67 -5.86 -20.15
C GLY A 227 -21.73 -5.02 -21.00
N TRP A 228 -21.24 -3.91 -20.45
CA TRP A 228 -20.25 -3.06 -21.12
C TRP A 228 -18.98 -3.83 -21.51
N TRP A 229 -18.47 -4.69 -20.61
CA TRP A 229 -17.31 -5.54 -20.88
C TRP A 229 -17.58 -6.54 -21.99
N SER A 230 -18.78 -7.12 -22.08
CA SER A 230 -19.12 -8.02 -23.20
C SER A 230 -19.08 -7.32 -24.56
N GLU A 231 -19.38 -6.02 -24.60
CA GLU A 231 -19.38 -5.22 -25.83
C GLU A 231 -17.99 -4.67 -26.20
N HIS A 232 -17.21 -4.25 -25.20
CA HIS A 232 -15.96 -3.50 -25.40
C HIS A 232 -14.69 -4.29 -25.06
N GLY A 233 -14.82 -5.40 -24.32
CA GLY A 233 -13.72 -6.16 -23.75
C GLY A 233 -12.73 -6.68 -24.78
N SER A 234 -13.21 -7.02 -25.98
CA SER A 234 -12.38 -7.47 -27.11
C SER A 234 -11.41 -6.39 -27.61
N GLY A 235 -11.72 -5.10 -27.38
CA GLY A 235 -10.85 -3.97 -27.71
C GLY A 235 -9.60 -3.88 -26.84
N PHE A 236 -9.57 -4.56 -25.69
CA PHE A 236 -8.42 -4.64 -24.80
C PHE A 236 -7.53 -5.86 -25.10
N ALA A 237 -7.51 -6.33 -26.35
CA ALA A 237 -6.75 -7.49 -26.77
C ALA A 237 -5.24 -7.30 -26.49
N GLY A 238 -4.75 -7.93 -25.43
CA GLY A 238 -3.36 -7.82 -25.00
C GLY A 238 -3.14 -8.45 -23.63
N GLN A 239 -1.87 -8.67 -23.30
CA GLN A 239 -1.49 -9.01 -21.93
C GLN A 239 -1.19 -7.77 -21.11
N ASP A 240 -1.09 -6.59 -21.73
CA ASP A 240 -0.70 -5.37 -21.05
C ASP A 240 -1.68 -5.02 -19.94
N ARG A 241 -1.12 -4.57 -18.83
CA ARG A 241 -1.89 -4.05 -17.72
C ARG A 241 -2.54 -2.74 -18.15
N LEU A 242 -3.80 -2.55 -17.77
CA LEU A 242 -4.55 -1.32 -18.00
C LEU A 242 -4.62 -0.46 -16.73
N VAL A 243 -4.56 0.84 -16.93
CA VAL A 243 -4.87 1.88 -15.95
C VAL A 243 -5.71 2.92 -16.68
N ARG A 244 -6.96 3.13 -16.23
CA ARG A 244 -7.92 4.05 -16.87
C ARG A 244 -8.09 3.77 -18.38
N GLY A 245 -8.16 2.49 -18.75
CA GLY A 245 -8.44 2.03 -20.11
C GLY A 245 -7.27 2.10 -21.08
N GLN A 246 -6.07 2.46 -20.60
CA GLN A 246 -4.86 2.57 -21.41
C GLN A 246 -3.74 1.70 -20.81
N PRO A 247 -2.77 1.24 -21.63
CA PRO A 247 -1.62 0.49 -21.13
C PRO A 247 -0.91 1.23 -19.98
N ALA A 248 -0.55 0.52 -18.93
CA ALA A 248 0.05 1.12 -17.75
C ALA A 248 1.45 1.66 -18.06
N THR A 249 1.67 2.93 -17.72
CA THR A 249 2.99 3.56 -17.69
C THR A 249 3.22 4.19 -16.33
N ALA A 250 4.49 4.44 -15.99
CA ALA A 250 4.89 5.18 -14.80
C ALA A 250 4.11 6.49 -14.62
N ALA A 251 4.11 7.32 -15.67
CA ALA A 251 3.40 8.60 -15.68
C ALA A 251 1.88 8.43 -15.50
N ARG A 252 1.28 7.41 -16.12
CA ARG A 252 -0.16 7.17 -16.05
C ARG A 252 -0.60 6.67 -14.68
N LEU A 253 0.21 5.83 -14.03
CA LEU A 253 -0.05 5.40 -12.66
C LEU A 253 -0.13 6.61 -11.73
N VAL A 254 0.88 7.48 -11.80
CA VAL A 254 0.95 8.71 -11.01
C VAL A 254 -0.22 9.65 -11.31
N ALA A 255 -0.50 9.93 -12.59
CA ALA A 255 -1.59 10.84 -12.97
C ALA A 255 -2.99 10.32 -12.56
N SER A 256 -3.17 9.00 -12.47
CA SER A 256 -4.45 8.38 -12.15
C SER A 256 -4.71 8.27 -10.65
N LEU A 257 -3.70 8.49 -9.81
CA LEU A 257 -3.79 8.43 -8.35
C LEU A 257 -4.92 9.30 -7.79
N ALA A 258 -5.07 10.55 -8.27
CA ALA A 258 -6.07 11.49 -7.77
C ALA A 258 -7.53 11.04 -7.97
N GLN A 259 -7.77 10.10 -8.90
CA GLN A 259 -9.10 9.60 -9.25
C GLN A 259 -9.36 8.21 -8.65
N ALA A 260 -8.40 7.64 -7.93
CA ALA A 260 -8.51 6.30 -7.36
C ALA A 260 -9.42 6.29 -6.13
N SER A 261 -10.29 5.28 -6.02
CA SER A 261 -11.00 4.96 -4.78
C SER A 261 -9.99 4.49 -3.71
N SER A 262 -10.39 4.46 -2.44
CA SER A 262 -9.48 4.08 -1.33
C SER A 262 -8.76 2.73 -1.53
N PRO A 263 -9.43 1.63 -1.93
CA PRO A 263 -8.73 0.35 -2.17
C PRO A 263 -7.75 0.42 -3.35
N VAL A 264 -8.15 1.08 -4.44
CA VAL A 264 -7.30 1.27 -5.64
C VAL A 264 -6.09 2.14 -5.29
N TRP A 265 -6.30 3.20 -4.51
CA TRP A 265 -5.24 4.06 -4.00
C TRP A 265 -4.19 3.28 -3.23
N GLN A 266 -4.60 2.41 -2.29
CA GLN A 266 -3.65 1.60 -1.52
C GLN A 266 -2.82 0.69 -2.43
N ALA A 267 -3.46 0.03 -3.40
CA ALA A 267 -2.77 -0.87 -4.31
C ALA A 267 -1.75 -0.11 -5.20
N LEU A 268 -2.16 1.01 -5.79
CA LEU A 268 -1.29 1.85 -6.61
C LEU A 268 -0.12 2.44 -5.81
N ARG A 269 -0.39 2.90 -4.58
CA ARG A 269 0.64 3.40 -3.67
C ARG A 269 1.69 2.33 -3.39
N LEU A 270 1.26 1.11 -3.05
CA LEU A 270 2.17 0.00 -2.77
C LEU A 270 2.99 -0.36 -4.01
N GLU A 271 2.36 -0.39 -5.18
CA GLU A 271 3.06 -0.66 -6.43
C GLU A 271 4.13 0.40 -6.72
N LEU A 272 3.77 1.68 -6.65
CA LEU A 272 4.72 2.79 -6.87
C LEU A 272 5.87 2.73 -5.89
N LEU A 273 5.59 2.39 -4.62
CA LEU A 273 6.60 2.22 -3.60
C LEU A 273 7.60 1.11 -3.95
N VAL A 274 7.11 -0.05 -4.39
CA VAL A 274 7.94 -1.20 -4.77
C VAL A 274 8.74 -0.93 -6.04
N ARG A 275 8.07 -0.52 -7.12
CA ARG A 275 8.72 -0.28 -8.43
C ARG A 275 9.78 0.82 -8.36
N SER A 276 9.56 1.84 -7.54
CA SER A 276 10.53 2.93 -7.33
C SER A 276 11.61 2.59 -6.30
N SER A 277 11.68 1.35 -5.81
CA SER A 277 12.60 0.92 -4.74
C SER A 277 12.54 1.84 -3.50
N GLY A 278 11.36 2.36 -3.18
CA GLY A 278 11.10 3.24 -2.04
C GLY A 278 11.38 4.72 -2.28
N ALA A 279 11.63 5.15 -3.52
CA ALA A 279 11.84 6.56 -3.86
C ALA A 279 10.53 7.36 -3.85
N ILE A 280 9.44 6.79 -4.36
CA ILE A 280 8.10 7.40 -4.32
C ILE A 280 7.39 6.94 -3.05
N ARG A 281 7.06 7.90 -2.18
CA ARG A 281 6.46 7.64 -0.86
C ARG A 281 5.17 8.42 -0.73
N LEU A 282 4.06 7.76 -1.03
CA LEU A 282 2.74 8.36 -0.88
C LEU A 282 2.21 8.08 0.54
N PRO A 283 1.42 9.00 1.11
CA PRO A 283 0.79 8.79 2.41
C PRO A 283 -0.29 7.71 2.33
N ALA A 284 -0.60 7.13 3.49
CA ALA A 284 -1.61 6.08 3.57
C ALA A 284 -3.04 6.60 3.35
N ARG A 285 -3.32 7.90 3.49
CA ARG A 285 -4.66 8.46 3.26
C ARG A 285 -4.57 9.80 2.53
N GLY A 286 -5.32 9.89 1.44
CA GLY A 286 -5.57 11.13 0.70
C GLY A 286 -4.36 11.71 -0.02
N LEU A 287 -4.64 12.59 -0.98
CA LEU A 287 -3.69 13.55 -1.50
C LEU A 287 -3.97 14.90 -0.83
N PRO A 288 -3.16 15.36 0.13
CA PRO A 288 -2.95 16.79 0.26
C PRO A 288 -2.44 17.29 -1.10
N GLY A 289 -3.00 18.39 -1.62
CA GLY A 289 -2.68 18.90 -2.97
C GLY A 289 -1.19 19.05 -3.28
N ASP A 290 -0.35 19.16 -2.26
CA ASP A 290 1.10 19.32 -2.33
C ASP A 290 1.86 18.04 -2.78
N LEU A 291 1.28 16.84 -2.60
CA LEU A 291 1.90 15.58 -3.01
C LEU A 291 1.65 15.22 -4.47
N LEU A 292 0.62 15.81 -5.10
CA LEU A 292 0.41 15.69 -6.55
C LEU A 292 1.58 16.30 -7.32
N ALA A 293 2.05 17.48 -6.88
CA ALA A 293 3.21 18.15 -7.46
C ALA A 293 4.52 17.35 -7.26
N ALA A 294 4.67 16.66 -6.13
CA ALA A 294 5.84 15.81 -5.88
C ALA A 294 5.81 14.52 -6.71
N ALA A 295 4.63 13.94 -6.95
CA ALA A 295 4.47 12.76 -7.79
C ALA A 295 4.63 13.09 -9.28
N GLU A 296 4.08 14.22 -9.75
CA GLU A 296 4.27 14.75 -11.11
C GLU A 296 5.74 15.10 -11.40
N ALA A 297 6.54 15.39 -10.36
CA ALA A 297 7.97 15.66 -10.47
C ALA A 297 8.86 14.41 -10.49
N VAL A 298 8.28 13.20 -10.33
CA VAL A 298 9.06 11.96 -10.39
C VAL A 298 9.42 11.68 -11.84
N ASP A 299 10.73 11.74 -12.12
CA ASP A 299 11.30 11.34 -13.40
C ASP A 299 10.83 9.91 -13.76
N PRO A 300 10.23 9.70 -14.95
CA PRO A 300 9.86 8.37 -15.45
C PRO A 300 10.98 7.33 -15.36
N GLY A 301 12.25 7.77 -15.41
CA GLY A 301 13.44 6.91 -15.24
C GLY A 301 13.56 6.22 -13.87
N VAL A 302 12.80 6.66 -12.85
CA VAL A 302 12.80 6.06 -11.50
C VAL A 302 11.90 4.81 -11.40
N LEU A 303 11.09 4.52 -12.42
CA LEU A 303 10.17 3.37 -12.47
C LEU A 303 10.57 2.39 -13.59
N PRO A 304 11.62 1.57 -13.40
CA PRO A 304 12.07 0.61 -14.40
C PRO A 304 10.99 -0.44 -14.73
N GLY A 305 10.92 -0.86 -16.00
CA GLY A 305 10.06 -1.98 -16.43
C GLY A 305 8.65 -1.60 -16.93
N LEU A 306 8.36 -0.31 -17.09
CA LEU A 306 7.26 0.19 -17.92
C LEU A 306 7.91 1.06 -18.99
N SER A 307 7.76 0.73 -20.27
CA SER A 307 8.42 1.46 -21.35
C SER A 307 8.14 2.96 -21.25
N SER A 308 9.19 3.77 -21.36
CA SER A 308 9.09 5.18 -21.68
C SER A 308 8.85 5.28 -23.19
N ASP A 309 7.59 5.22 -23.57
CA ASP A 309 7.07 5.27 -24.95
C ASP A 309 7.43 4.10 -25.88
#